data_AF-A0A973IXZ9-F1
#
_entry.id   AF-A0A973IXZ9-F1
#
_cell.length_a   1.000
_cell.length_b   1.000
_cell.length_c   1.000
_cell.angle_alpha   90.00
_cell.angle_beta   90.00
_cell.angle_gamma   90.00
#
_symmetry.space_group_name_H-M   'P 1'
#
loop_
_entity.id
_entity.type
_entity.pdbx_description
1 polymer ?
#
loop_
_entity_poly.entity_id
_entity_poly.type
_entity_poly.pdbx_seq_one_letter_code
_entity_poly.pdbx_strand_id
1 'polypeptide(L)'
;MKKFSRAFLIAIFMVPLLFWGKESSAIPVFARKYKTSCFTCHTQYPARNAFGEAFKNNGYRWPGGEDEEKTKIEQVKLGTEAWEKLFPDAPYPADISGIAPFSFWATGNLVSYQEKIDAYKNPVTNANVAATPEALAWGVPNTARILLGGTVGDNISYLGVYNFPTTTTALTTAFQMRAIWSFAPGVTMTFANAFPNITGVITNVLPAAGTGVEFTYATGDEGGWMVTAGVNNGATTDKLFDKRYIVARYKLFGAGLLSGAGGVLGNEYIGLDNSVSIGAGIYNSNEGFTTAGDKTQWGVDLTGNYGNFTAGVAYGQNKDLDSKIFYANLGYYIYPWMLARVQYDTESVRDYGRIRPSVRAYLRANVYLDVTYTAFTKDANASTGVKNREQAIVSAGIAF
;
A
#
# COMPACT_ATOMS: atom_id res chain seq x y z
N MET A 1 21.51 36.23 7.84
CA MET A 1 21.58 35.57 6.52
C MET A 1 21.69 34.07 6.74
N LYS A 2 20.61 33.31 6.51
CA LYS A 2 20.59 31.86 6.74
C LYS A 2 21.50 31.19 5.69
N LYS A 3 22.57 30.55 6.16
CA LYS A 3 23.51 29.83 5.28
C LYS A 3 22.74 28.71 4.60
N PHE A 4 22.53 28.80 3.28
CA PHE A 4 22.05 27.65 2.50
C PHE A 4 22.99 26.48 2.78
N SER A 5 22.44 25.39 3.31
CA SER A 5 23.25 24.26 3.78
C SER A 5 23.90 23.56 2.59
N ARG A 6 25.12 23.02 2.80
CA ARG A 6 25.87 22.26 1.80
C ARG A 6 25.05 21.10 1.20
N ALA A 7 24.01 20.63 1.90
CA ALA A 7 23.06 19.63 1.41
C ALA A 7 22.23 20.10 0.19
N PHE A 8 21.91 21.40 0.09
CA PHE A 8 21.17 21.95 -1.05
C PHE A 8 22.00 21.91 -2.35
N LEU A 9 23.31 22.16 -2.26
CA LEU A 9 24.22 22.13 -3.41
C LEU A 9 24.47 20.70 -3.92
N ILE A 10 24.55 19.71 -3.02
CA ILE A 10 24.71 18.30 -3.40
C ILE A 10 23.45 17.77 -4.07
N ALA A 11 22.26 18.14 -3.57
CA ALA A 11 20.99 17.79 -4.20
C ALA A 11 20.89 18.33 -5.63
N ILE A 12 21.31 19.57 -5.88
CA ILE A 12 21.33 20.18 -7.23
C ILE A 12 22.22 19.42 -8.20
N PHE A 13 23.39 18.95 -7.77
CA PHE A 13 24.34 18.25 -8.66
C PHE A 13 23.99 16.78 -8.95
N MET A 14 23.16 16.14 -8.11
CA MET A 14 22.69 14.75 -8.33
C MET A 14 21.47 14.68 -9.26
N VAL A 15 20.69 15.76 -9.38
CA VAL A 15 19.47 15.83 -10.21
C VAL A 15 19.73 15.52 -11.71
N PRO A 16 20.79 16.02 -12.37
CA PRO A 16 21.03 15.76 -13.80
C PRO A 16 21.31 14.28 -14.13
N LEU A 17 21.95 13.54 -13.21
CA LEU A 17 22.29 12.12 -13.40
C LEU A 17 21.03 11.23 -13.43
N LEU A 18 19.92 11.69 -12.83
CA LEU A 18 18.65 10.96 -12.80
C LEU A 18 17.85 11.06 -14.11
N PHE A 19 18.21 11.98 -15.01
CA PHE A 19 17.53 12.16 -16.30
C PHE A 19 18.22 11.44 -17.47
N TRP A 20 19.43 10.90 -17.26
CA TRP A 20 20.23 10.20 -18.28
C TRP A 20 19.95 8.68 -18.30
N GLY A 21 18.75 8.29 -18.72
CA GLY A 21 18.38 6.87 -18.87
C GLY A 21 17.47 6.65 -20.09
N LYS A 22 17.93 5.79 -21.01
CA LYS A 22 17.16 5.24 -22.15
C LYS A 22 16.09 4.25 -21.65
N GLU A 23 15.02 4.09 -22.43
CA GLU A 23 14.00 3.01 -22.42
C GLU A 23 14.03 2.12 -21.16
N SER A 24 13.32 2.54 -20.10
CA SER A 24 13.12 1.71 -18.92
C SER A 24 12.13 0.61 -19.28
N SER A 25 12.59 -0.63 -19.44
CA SER A 25 11.71 -1.81 -19.39
C SER A 25 10.82 -1.67 -18.15
N ALA A 26 9.51 -1.53 -18.35
CA ALA A 26 8.55 -1.41 -17.26
C ALA A 26 8.44 -2.77 -16.58
N ILE A 27 8.64 -2.84 -15.26
CA ILE A 27 8.56 -4.14 -14.59
C ILE A 27 7.77 -4.04 -13.28
N PRO A 28 6.45 -4.24 -13.44
CA PRO A 28 5.69 -5.17 -12.61
C PRO A 28 5.10 -6.29 -13.47
N VAL A 29 4.95 -7.49 -12.90
CA VAL A 29 4.60 -8.73 -13.63
C VAL A 29 3.30 -8.61 -14.44
N PHE A 30 2.27 -7.98 -13.88
CA PHE A 30 0.99 -7.77 -14.58
C PHE A 30 1.12 -6.81 -15.77
N ALA A 31 1.90 -5.73 -15.64
CA ALA A 31 2.13 -4.82 -16.76
C ALA A 31 2.82 -5.53 -17.94
N ARG A 32 3.72 -6.48 -17.67
CA ARG A 32 4.35 -7.31 -18.71
C ARG A 32 3.36 -8.26 -19.38
N LYS A 33 2.43 -8.88 -18.63
CA LYS A 33 1.38 -9.75 -19.20
C LYS A 33 0.55 -9.01 -20.27
N TYR A 34 0.18 -7.76 -20.00
CA TYR A 34 -0.65 -6.95 -20.91
C TYR A 34 0.15 -6.00 -21.82
N LYS A 35 1.48 -5.98 -21.74
CA LYS A 35 2.37 -5.01 -22.42
C LYS A 35 1.89 -3.55 -22.25
N THR A 36 1.57 -3.16 -21.03
CA THR A 36 1.08 -1.81 -20.70
C THR A 36 2.03 -1.09 -19.72
N SER A 37 1.85 0.23 -19.56
CA SER A 37 2.65 1.05 -18.63
C SER A 37 2.23 0.83 -17.18
N CYS A 38 3.13 1.04 -16.21
CA CYS A 38 2.75 1.09 -14.79
C CYS A 38 1.70 2.18 -14.52
N PHE A 39 1.71 3.27 -15.30
CA PHE A 39 0.74 4.36 -15.19
C PHE A 39 -0.69 3.94 -15.56
N THR A 40 -0.86 2.84 -16.29
CA THR A 40 -2.19 2.28 -16.58
C THR A 40 -2.91 1.89 -15.30
N CYS A 41 -2.19 1.36 -14.30
CA CYS A 41 -2.78 0.94 -13.01
C CYS A 41 -2.47 1.91 -11.86
N HIS A 42 -1.43 2.72 -11.97
CA HIS A 42 -0.93 3.53 -10.86
C HIS A 42 -0.92 5.01 -11.21
N THR A 43 -1.59 5.83 -10.39
CA THR A 43 -1.28 7.27 -10.34
C THR A 43 0.14 7.51 -9.82
N GLN A 44 0.57 6.61 -8.95
CA GLN A 44 1.70 6.80 -8.06
C GLN A 44 2.10 5.44 -7.54
N TYR A 45 3.08 4.75 -8.10
CA TYR A 45 3.44 3.45 -7.53
C TYR A 45 3.76 3.58 -6.02
N PRO A 46 3.09 2.82 -5.12
CA PRO A 46 2.10 1.75 -5.33
C PRO A 46 0.60 2.14 -5.26
N ALA A 47 0.24 3.39 -4.98
CA ALA A 47 -1.12 3.91 -5.08
C ALA A 47 -1.70 3.75 -6.50
N ARG A 48 -2.97 3.36 -6.55
CA ARG A 48 -3.68 2.96 -7.78
C ARG A 48 -4.52 4.11 -8.32
N ASN A 49 -4.68 4.15 -9.64
CA ASN A 49 -5.71 4.97 -10.29
C ASN A 49 -7.03 4.17 -10.36
N ALA A 50 -8.04 4.75 -11.01
CA ALA A 50 -9.35 4.11 -11.20
C ALA A 50 -9.27 2.75 -11.90
N PHE A 51 -8.46 2.63 -12.96
CA PHE A 51 -8.27 1.36 -13.64
C PHE A 51 -7.58 0.33 -12.75
N GLY A 52 -6.53 0.72 -12.01
CA GLY A 52 -5.85 -0.17 -11.07
C GLY A 52 -6.75 -0.61 -9.92
N GLU A 53 -7.67 0.25 -9.47
CA GLU A 53 -8.73 -0.12 -8.52
C GLU A 53 -9.63 -1.21 -9.11
N ALA A 54 -10.17 -1.00 -10.31
CA ALA A 54 -10.98 -1.99 -11.02
C ALA A 54 -10.22 -3.31 -11.27
N PHE A 55 -8.97 -3.22 -11.71
CA PHE A 55 -8.09 -4.38 -11.93
C PHE A 55 -7.89 -5.20 -10.65
N LYS A 56 -7.64 -4.54 -9.49
CA LYS A 56 -7.57 -5.23 -8.19
C LYS A 56 -8.90 -5.91 -7.86
N ASN A 57 -10.01 -5.18 -8.00
CA ASN A 57 -11.34 -5.65 -7.62
C ASN A 57 -11.81 -6.81 -8.50
N ASN A 58 -11.33 -6.86 -9.74
CA ASN A 58 -11.51 -7.97 -10.66
C ASN A 58 -10.49 -9.11 -10.46
N GLY A 59 -9.86 -9.20 -9.28
CA GLY A 59 -8.93 -10.28 -8.96
C GLY A 59 -7.60 -10.21 -9.71
N TYR A 60 -7.09 -9.01 -10.01
CA TYR A 60 -5.87 -8.79 -10.80
C TYR A 60 -5.98 -9.35 -12.22
N ARG A 61 -7.15 -9.17 -12.82
CA ARG A 61 -7.46 -9.47 -14.23
C ARG A 61 -8.02 -8.25 -14.92
N TRP A 62 -7.87 -8.19 -16.24
CA TRP A 62 -8.38 -7.09 -17.04
C TRP A 62 -9.90 -6.94 -16.83
N PRO A 63 -10.38 -5.74 -16.46
CA PRO A 63 -11.81 -5.51 -16.26
C PRO A 63 -12.66 -5.70 -17.52
N GLY A 64 -13.97 -5.93 -17.37
CA GLY A 64 -14.89 -6.05 -18.50
C GLY A 64 -14.86 -7.39 -19.25
N GLY A 65 -14.15 -8.40 -18.72
CA GLY A 65 -14.07 -9.72 -19.35
C GLY A 65 -13.09 -9.80 -20.53
N GLU A 66 -12.27 -8.78 -20.74
CA GLU A 66 -11.33 -8.72 -21.87
C GLU A 66 -9.93 -9.28 -21.52
N ASP A 67 -9.77 -10.08 -20.45
CA ASP A 67 -8.44 -10.54 -19.99
C ASP A 67 -7.68 -11.32 -21.05
N GLU A 68 -8.36 -12.22 -21.76
CA GLU A 68 -7.76 -13.02 -22.82
C GLU A 68 -7.34 -12.13 -24.01
N GLU A 69 -8.23 -11.25 -24.49
CA GLU A 69 -7.96 -10.32 -25.60
C GLU A 69 -6.77 -9.39 -25.30
N LYS A 70 -6.66 -8.95 -24.04
CA LYS A 70 -5.63 -8.00 -23.60
C LYS A 70 -4.35 -8.68 -23.21
N THR A 71 -4.34 -9.98 -22.99
CA THR A 71 -3.11 -10.74 -22.72
C THR A 71 -2.22 -10.72 -23.98
N LYS A 72 -1.02 -10.13 -23.87
CA LYS A 72 -0.11 -9.91 -25.02
C LYS A 72 1.13 -10.79 -24.98
N ILE A 73 1.17 -11.75 -24.06
CA ILE A 73 2.22 -12.76 -23.93
C ILE A 73 1.61 -14.15 -24.12
N GLU A 74 2.38 -15.06 -24.70
CA GLU A 74 1.98 -16.45 -24.84
C GLU A 74 1.83 -17.10 -23.45
N GLN A 75 0.71 -17.80 -23.23
CA GLN A 75 0.48 -18.57 -22.03
C GLN A 75 1.00 -20.00 -22.23
N VAL A 76 1.65 -20.54 -21.20
CA VAL A 76 2.05 -21.94 -21.17
C VAL A 76 0.86 -22.77 -20.71
N LYS A 77 0.36 -23.64 -21.60
CA LYS A 77 -0.75 -24.55 -21.29
C LYS A 77 -0.28 -25.65 -20.33
N LEU A 78 -1.04 -25.83 -19.24
CA LEU A 78 -0.87 -26.87 -18.23
C LEU A 78 -1.92 -27.96 -18.45
N GLY A 79 -1.79 -28.71 -19.53
CA GLY A 79 -2.72 -29.77 -19.93
C GLY A 79 -3.39 -29.49 -21.27
N THR A 80 -4.36 -30.34 -21.62
CA THR A 80 -5.15 -30.23 -22.85
C THR A 80 -6.63 -30.09 -22.51
N GLU A 81 -7.41 -29.45 -23.38
CA GLU A 81 -8.87 -29.32 -23.19
C GLU A 81 -9.57 -30.68 -23.00
N ALA A 82 -9.02 -31.75 -23.59
CA ALA A 82 -9.54 -33.11 -23.41
C ALA A 82 -9.51 -33.57 -21.93
N TRP A 83 -8.61 -33.03 -21.11
CA TRP A 83 -8.48 -33.39 -19.70
C TRP A 83 -9.63 -32.86 -18.84
N GLU A 84 -10.36 -31.85 -19.30
CA GLU A 84 -11.54 -31.34 -18.60
C GLU A 84 -12.58 -32.45 -18.39
N LYS A 85 -12.82 -33.28 -19.41
CA LYS A 85 -13.76 -34.41 -19.35
C LYS A 85 -13.27 -35.57 -18.50
N LEU A 86 -11.98 -35.60 -18.20
CA LEU A 86 -11.34 -36.64 -17.41
C LEU A 86 -11.19 -36.23 -15.95
N PHE A 87 -11.53 -35.00 -15.57
CA PHE A 87 -11.49 -34.59 -14.16
C PHE A 87 -12.54 -35.37 -13.34
N PRO A 88 -12.21 -35.96 -12.17
CA PRO A 88 -10.99 -35.76 -11.37
C PRO A 88 -9.83 -36.75 -11.63
N ASP A 89 -9.95 -37.66 -12.59
CA ASP A 89 -8.91 -38.66 -12.93
C ASP A 89 -7.71 -38.07 -13.68
N ALA A 90 -7.85 -36.86 -14.24
CA ALA A 90 -6.77 -36.03 -14.77
C ALA A 90 -6.75 -34.65 -14.11
N PRO A 91 -5.60 -33.96 -14.03
CA PRO A 91 -5.53 -32.58 -13.56
C PRO A 91 -6.42 -31.67 -14.42
N TYR A 92 -7.14 -30.76 -13.76
CA TYR A 92 -7.95 -29.78 -14.48
C TYR A 92 -7.04 -28.90 -15.35
N PRO A 93 -7.33 -28.72 -16.66
CA PRO A 93 -6.49 -27.94 -17.54
C PRO A 93 -6.45 -26.47 -17.09
N ALA A 94 -5.27 -25.87 -17.15
CA ALA A 94 -5.06 -24.47 -16.84
C ALA A 94 -3.98 -23.89 -17.74
N ASP A 95 -3.67 -22.61 -17.57
CA ASP A 95 -2.48 -22.02 -18.16
C ASP A 95 -1.77 -21.09 -17.19
N ILE A 96 -0.53 -20.77 -17.49
CA ILE A 96 0.25 -19.80 -16.73
C ILE A 96 0.93 -18.84 -17.69
N SER A 97 1.21 -17.66 -17.17
CA SER A 97 2.00 -16.65 -17.85
C SER A 97 3.36 -17.22 -18.31
N GLY A 98 3.67 -17.12 -19.62
CA GLY A 98 4.95 -17.58 -20.19
C GLY A 98 6.17 -16.73 -19.82
N ILE A 99 5.99 -15.69 -19.01
CA ILE A 99 7.08 -14.90 -18.43
C ILE A 99 7.32 -15.29 -16.97
N ALA A 100 8.55 -15.07 -16.52
CA ALA A 100 8.93 -15.14 -15.12
C ALA A 100 7.94 -14.39 -14.21
N PRO A 101 7.44 -15.00 -13.13
CA PRO A 101 6.44 -14.40 -12.25
C PRO A 101 7.05 -13.48 -11.20
N PHE A 102 8.29 -13.02 -11.39
CA PHE A 102 9.02 -12.20 -10.43
C PHE A 102 9.43 -10.84 -10.99
N SER A 103 9.52 -9.87 -10.09
CA SER A 103 10.05 -8.54 -10.30
C SER A 103 10.90 -8.14 -9.09
N PHE A 104 11.76 -7.15 -9.23
CA PHE A 104 12.65 -6.68 -8.17
C PHE A 104 12.29 -5.25 -7.76
N TRP A 105 12.35 -4.92 -6.49
CA TRP A 105 12.06 -3.57 -6.01
C TRP A 105 13.09 -3.12 -4.99
N ALA A 106 13.83 -2.07 -5.33
CA ALA A 106 14.81 -1.44 -4.44
C ALA A 106 14.28 -0.10 -3.94
N THR A 107 14.36 0.13 -2.64
CA THR A 107 13.97 1.39 -1.98
C THR A 107 14.91 1.73 -0.84
N GLY A 108 14.94 2.99 -0.42
CA GLY A 108 15.57 3.38 0.83
C GLY A 108 15.76 4.87 0.95
N ASN A 109 16.34 5.26 2.09
CA ASN A 109 16.64 6.65 2.39
C ASN A 109 18.01 6.99 1.81
N LEU A 110 18.03 7.93 0.87
CA LEU A 110 19.26 8.49 0.33
C LEU A 110 19.92 9.47 1.30
N VAL A 111 19.10 10.24 2.02
CA VAL A 111 19.52 11.17 3.06
C VAL A 111 18.50 11.11 4.20
N SER A 112 18.97 11.02 5.43
CA SER A 112 18.14 11.10 6.65
C SER A 112 18.78 12.08 7.61
N TYR A 113 18.01 13.11 7.97
CA TYR A 113 18.34 14.06 9.00
C TYR A 113 17.42 13.83 10.20
N GLN A 114 17.98 13.90 11.39
CA GLN A 114 17.21 13.89 12.64
C GLN A 114 17.79 14.93 13.59
N GLU A 115 16.93 15.75 14.21
CA GLU A 115 17.36 16.88 15.03
C GLU A 115 18.09 16.47 16.32
N LYS A 116 18.75 17.41 17.00
CA LYS A 116 19.32 17.12 18.32
C LYS A 116 18.21 17.10 19.39
N ILE A 117 18.27 16.16 20.32
CA ILE A 117 17.49 16.20 21.57
C ILE A 117 18.45 16.44 22.73
N ASP A 118 18.30 17.54 23.45
CA ASP A 118 19.08 17.80 24.67
C ASP A 118 18.70 16.83 25.80
N ALA A 119 19.62 16.61 26.73
CA ALA A 119 19.36 15.77 27.90
C ALA A 119 18.12 16.30 28.67
N TYR A 120 17.27 15.39 29.12
CA TYR A 120 16.04 15.73 29.82
C TYR A 120 15.69 14.65 30.84
N LYS A 121 14.86 15.00 31.81
CA LYS A 121 14.27 14.04 32.73
C LYS A 121 12.96 13.52 32.13
N ASN A 122 12.86 12.20 31.96
CA ASN A 122 11.66 11.59 31.42
C ASN A 122 10.48 11.81 32.40
N PRO A 123 9.38 12.45 31.97
CA PRO A 123 8.28 12.79 32.86
C PRO A 123 7.46 11.58 33.33
N VAL A 124 7.54 10.44 32.63
CA VAL A 124 6.81 9.21 32.94
C VAL A 124 7.64 8.31 33.87
N THR A 125 8.90 8.06 33.52
CA THR A 125 9.76 7.12 34.26
C THR A 125 10.64 7.79 35.31
N ASN A 126 10.69 9.13 35.35
CA ASN A 126 11.63 9.92 36.16
C ASN A 126 13.12 9.65 35.89
N ALA A 127 13.45 8.87 34.85
CA ALA A 127 14.82 8.57 34.47
C ALA A 127 15.51 9.77 33.79
N ASN A 128 16.82 9.91 34.00
CA ASN A 128 17.62 10.85 33.24
C ASN A 128 17.90 10.28 31.86
N VAL A 129 17.48 11.00 30.81
CA VAL A 129 17.73 10.64 29.42
C VAL A 129 18.88 11.50 28.90
N ALA A 130 19.94 10.86 28.43
CA ALA A 130 21.11 11.54 27.87
C ALA A 130 20.73 12.29 26.58
N ALA A 131 21.52 13.32 26.25
CA ALA A 131 21.36 14.05 25.01
C ALA A 131 21.57 13.11 23.81
N THR A 132 20.70 13.20 22.81
CA THR A 132 20.84 12.53 21.53
C THR A 132 21.39 13.53 20.52
N PRO A 133 22.58 13.31 19.94
CA PRO A 133 23.18 14.25 18.99
C PRO A 133 22.36 14.33 17.70
N GLU A 134 22.49 15.45 17.00
CA GLU A 134 22.02 15.57 15.61
C GLU A 134 22.62 14.45 14.77
N ALA A 135 21.80 13.84 13.92
CA ALA A 135 22.21 12.75 13.05
C ALA A 135 21.91 13.11 11.59
N LEU A 136 22.95 13.12 10.77
CA LEU A 136 22.84 13.17 9.32
C LEU A 136 23.46 11.90 8.74
N ALA A 137 22.63 11.09 8.11
CA ALA A 137 23.04 9.89 7.40
C ALA A 137 22.74 10.05 5.91
N TRP A 138 23.59 9.49 5.07
CA TRP A 138 23.38 9.41 3.63
C TRP A 138 23.81 8.03 3.13
N GLY A 139 23.18 7.58 2.05
CA GLY A 139 23.39 6.25 1.52
C GLY A 139 22.67 6.04 0.19
N VAL A 140 22.58 4.77 -0.18
CA VAL A 140 21.84 4.30 -1.35
C VAL A 140 20.63 3.49 -0.89
N PRO A 141 19.66 3.17 -1.77
CA PRO A 141 18.56 2.27 -1.44
C PRO A 141 19.08 1.01 -0.75
N ASN A 142 18.64 0.78 0.48
CA ASN A 142 19.16 -0.27 1.37
C ASN A 142 18.15 -1.41 1.58
N THR A 143 16.96 -1.29 1.00
CA THR A 143 15.90 -2.30 1.06
C THR A 143 15.68 -2.85 -0.33
N ALA A 144 15.84 -4.16 -0.49
CA ALA A 144 15.49 -4.88 -1.71
C ALA A 144 14.29 -5.80 -1.42
N ARG A 145 13.48 -6.07 -2.45
CA ARG A 145 12.35 -7.00 -2.40
C ARG A 145 12.21 -7.72 -3.74
N ILE A 146 11.74 -8.96 -3.71
CA ILE A 146 11.24 -9.64 -4.91
C ILE A 146 9.72 -9.57 -4.84
N LEU A 147 9.07 -9.04 -5.87
CA LEU A 147 7.62 -9.10 -6.01
C LEU A 147 7.28 -10.31 -6.86
N LEU A 148 6.23 -11.03 -6.49
CA LEU A 148 5.69 -12.15 -7.22
C LEU A 148 4.30 -11.78 -7.75
N GLY A 149 3.96 -12.25 -8.93
CA GLY A 149 2.64 -12.03 -9.50
C GLY A 149 2.35 -12.93 -10.68
N GLY A 150 1.08 -13.24 -10.92
CA GLY A 150 0.66 -13.99 -12.10
C GLY A 150 -0.76 -14.49 -12.02
N THR A 151 -1.17 -15.21 -13.06
CA THR A 151 -2.46 -15.90 -13.16
C THR A 151 -2.23 -17.39 -13.42
N VAL A 152 -3.16 -18.21 -12.93
CA VAL A 152 -3.28 -19.64 -13.22
C VAL A 152 -4.69 -19.89 -13.74
N GLY A 153 -4.79 -20.22 -15.02
CA GLY A 153 -6.06 -20.34 -15.75
C GLY A 153 -6.92 -19.07 -15.64
N ASP A 154 -8.21 -19.26 -15.80
CA ASP A 154 -9.15 -18.14 -15.96
C ASP A 154 -9.61 -17.55 -14.64
N ASN A 155 -9.37 -18.22 -13.50
CA ASN A 155 -9.99 -17.85 -12.22
C ASN A 155 -9.00 -17.58 -11.09
N ILE A 156 -7.75 -18.06 -11.13
CA ILE A 156 -6.80 -17.90 -10.03
C ILE A 156 -5.74 -16.85 -10.36
N SER A 157 -5.56 -15.87 -9.49
CA SER A 157 -4.42 -14.93 -9.52
C SER A 157 -3.58 -15.11 -8.28
N TYR A 158 -2.30 -14.79 -8.35
CA TYR A 158 -1.46 -14.72 -7.16
C TYR A 158 -0.61 -13.48 -7.17
N LEU A 159 -0.29 -13.00 -5.97
CA LEU A 159 0.69 -11.95 -5.75
C LEU A 159 1.49 -12.24 -4.48
N GLY A 160 2.72 -11.78 -4.43
CA GLY A 160 3.54 -11.93 -3.24
C GLY A 160 4.68 -10.93 -3.18
N VAL A 161 5.32 -10.89 -2.03
CA VAL A 161 6.55 -10.16 -1.81
C VAL A 161 7.47 -10.99 -0.93
N TYR A 162 8.71 -11.12 -1.37
CA TYR A 162 9.81 -11.55 -0.54
C TYR A 162 10.62 -10.31 -0.13
N ASN A 163 10.62 -10.01 1.16
CA ASN A 163 11.44 -8.96 1.76
C ASN A 163 12.77 -9.58 2.18
N PHE A 164 13.88 -9.07 1.67
CA PHE A 164 15.19 -9.51 2.15
C PHE A 164 15.35 -9.07 3.61
N PRO A 165 15.54 -10.01 4.54
CA PRO A 165 15.67 -9.67 5.95
C PRO A 165 16.94 -8.85 6.19
N THR A 166 16.82 -7.74 6.90
CA THR A 166 17.95 -6.89 7.31
C THR A 166 18.62 -7.39 8.59
N THR A 167 18.03 -8.40 9.25
CA THR A 167 18.52 -9.05 10.48
C THR A 167 18.22 -10.55 10.43
N THR A 168 18.93 -11.37 11.20
CA THR A 168 18.90 -12.85 11.16
C THR A 168 17.60 -13.51 11.64
N THR A 169 16.55 -12.76 11.96
CA THR A 169 15.32 -13.29 12.56
C THR A 169 14.14 -13.34 11.57
N ALA A 170 13.63 -14.58 11.40
CA ALA A 170 12.33 -14.98 10.85
C ALA A 170 12.09 -14.89 9.33
N LEU A 171 12.56 -15.93 8.61
CA LEU A 171 12.16 -16.30 7.24
C LEU A 171 10.63 -16.29 6.99
N THR A 172 9.82 -16.53 8.03
CA THR A 172 8.35 -16.59 7.93
C THR A 172 7.69 -15.21 7.74
N THR A 173 8.34 -14.12 8.13
CA THR A 173 7.88 -12.74 7.85
C THR A 173 8.44 -12.17 6.56
N ALA A 174 9.50 -12.79 6.03
CA ALA A 174 10.15 -12.37 4.80
C ALA A 174 9.24 -12.62 3.58
N PHE A 175 8.50 -13.73 3.55
CA PHE A 175 7.65 -14.09 2.40
C PHE A 175 6.16 -13.89 2.69
N GLN A 176 5.53 -12.99 1.95
CA GLN A 176 4.09 -12.77 1.98
C GLN A 176 3.51 -13.14 0.62
N MET A 177 2.42 -13.91 0.60
CA MET A 177 1.74 -14.31 -0.63
C MET A 177 0.23 -14.27 -0.47
N ARG A 178 -0.46 -14.09 -1.58
CA ARG A 178 -1.91 -14.16 -1.72
C ARG A 178 -2.24 -14.98 -2.95
N ALA A 179 -3.17 -15.92 -2.82
CA ALA A 179 -3.86 -16.58 -3.92
C ALA A 179 -5.30 -16.08 -3.93
N ILE A 180 -5.79 -15.63 -5.08
CA ILE A 180 -7.09 -14.99 -5.27
C ILE A 180 -7.86 -15.82 -6.28
N TRP A 181 -8.94 -16.45 -5.84
CA TRP A 181 -9.91 -17.10 -6.70
C TRP A 181 -11.02 -16.10 -7.06
N SER A 182 -11.21 -15.85 -8.35
CA SER A 182 -12.28 -15.03 -8.90
C SER A 182 -13.41 -15.93 -9.40
N PHE A 183 -14.60 -15.79 -8.81
CA PHE A 183 -15.79 -16.57 -9.22
C PHE A 183 -16.60 -15.85 -10.30
N ALA A 184 -16.61 -14.53 -10.24
CA ALA A 184 -17.23 -13.62 -11.19
C ALA A 184 -16.52 -12.27 -11.07
N PRO A 185 -16.72 -11.33 -12.02
CA PRO A 185 -16.22 -9.96 -11.88
C PRO A 185 -16.63 -9.37 -10.53
N GLY A 186 -15.64 -8.91 -9.76
CA GLY A 186 -15.85 -8.35 -8.43
C GLY A 186 -16.12 -9.34 -7.30
N VAL A 187 -16.23 -10.64 -7.57
CA VAL A 187 -16.50 -11.67 -6.56
C VAL A 187 -15.26 -12.54 -6.38
N THR A 188 -14.54 -12.35 -5.28
CA THR A 188 -13.26 -13.02 -5.05
C THR A 188 -13.16 -13.63 -3.66
N MET A 189 -12.47 -14.76 -3.57
CA MET A 189 -11.98 -15.34 -2.31
C MET A 189 -10.46 -15.39 -2.34
N THR A 190 -9.83 -14.82 -1.33
CA THR A 190 -8.37 -14.72 -1.20
C THR A 190 -7.89 -15.57 -0.03
N PHE A 191 -6.79 -16.28 -0.23
CA PHE A 191 -6.02 -17.00 0.79
C PHE A 191 -4.65 -16.36 0.87
N ALA A 192 -4.17 -16.03 2.06
CA ALA A 192 -2.91 -15.32 2.23
C ALA A 192 -2.34 -15.50 3.62
N ASN A 193 -1.02 -15.31 3.76
CA ASN A 193 -0.33 -15.23 5.03
C ASN A 193 -0.13 -13.78 5.53
N ALA A 194 -0.85 -12.80 4.95
CA ALA A 194 -0.75 -11.38 5.29
C ALA A 194 -2.08 -10.58 5.06
N PHE A 195 -3.08 -10.75 5.92
CA PHE A 195 -4.38 -10.06 5.92
C PHE A 195 -4.66 -9.16 7.12
N PRO A 196 -5.25 -7.97 6.95
CA PRO A 196 -6.18 -7.66 5.86
C PRO A 196 -5.52 -7.05 4.60
N ASN A 197 -6.18 -7.16 3.43
CA ASN A 197 -5.79 -6.46 2.19
C ASN A 197 -6.65 -5.22 1.90
N ILE A 198 -7.12 -4.56 2.97
CA ILE A 198 -7.92 -3.35 2.82
C ILE A 198 -7.02 -2.30 2.18
N THR A 199 -7.56 -1.48 1.28
CA THR A 199 -6.85 -0.32 0.75
C THR A 199 -7.68 0.92 0.99
N GLY A 200 -7.10 1.98 1.53
CA GLY A 200 -7.81 3.24 1.80
C GLY A 200 -7.23 3.95 3.01
N VAL A 201 -7.88 5.02 3.46
CA VAL A 201 -7.38 5.77 4.60
C VAL A 201 -7.62 5.00 5.90
N ILE A 202 -8.71 4.23 5.97
CA ILE A 202 -9.05 3.34 7.09
C ILE A 202 -7.98 2.26 7.37
N THR A 203 -7.11 1.92 6.42
CA THR A 203 -6.02 0.95 6.66
C THR A 203 -4.96 1.47 7.61
N ASN A 204 -4.80 2.80 7.70
CA ASN A 204 -3.88 3.41 8.65
C ASN A 204 -4.44 3.38 10.09
N VAL A 205 -5.70 2.99 10.21
CA VAL A 205 -6.40 2.86 11.47
C VAL A 205 -6.41 1.39 11.88
N LEU A 206 -6.80 0.46 10.99
CA LEU A 206 -6.93 -0.97 11.30
C LEU A 206 -5.58 -1.72 11.46
N PRO A 207 -5.53 -2.82 12.22
CA PRO A 207 -4.28 -3.49 12.61
C PRO A 207 -3.66 -4.34 11.51
N ALA A 208 -2.41 -4.76 11.76
CA ALA A 208 -1.54 -5.45 10.79
C ALA A 208 -1.95 -6.88 10.45
N ALA A 209 -1.28 -7.41 9.43
CA ALA A 209 -1.74 -8.53 8.65
C ALA A 209 -1.38 -9.93 9.25
N GLY A 210 -2.26 -10.95 9.13
CA GLY A 210 -2.03 -12.35 9.53
C GLY A 210 -2.47 -13.39 8.48
N THR A 211 -2.36 -14.69 8.76
CA THR A 211 -2.77 -15.75 7.80
C THR A 211 -4.26 -16.04 7.86
N GLY A 212 -4.94 -16.14 6.73
CA GLY A 212 -6.38 -16.38 6.73
C GLY A 212 -7.05 -16.48 5.38
N VAL A 213 -8.32 -16.06 5.34
CA VAL A 213 -9.20 -16.04 4.17
C VAL A 213 -9.97 -14.72 4.14
N GLU A 214 -10.12 -14.13 2.96
CA GLU A 214 -10.85 -12.88 2.72
C GLU A 214 -11.80 -13.06 1.54
N PHE A 215 -13.07 -12.77 1.73
CA PHE A 215 -14.05 -12.64 0.67
C PHE A 215 -14.22 -11.16 0.32
N THR A 216 -14.22 -10.84 -0.97
CA THR A 216 -14.52 -9.50 -1.47
C THR A 216 -15.63 -9.59 -2.50
N TYR A 217 -16.63 -8.73 -2.33
CA TYR A 217 -17.65 -8.42 -3.32
C TYR A 217 -17.51 -6.94 -3.69
N ALA A 218 -17.38 -6.63 -4.97
CA ALA A 218 -17.37 -5.27 -5.51
C ALA A 218 -18.30 -5.20 -6.72
N THR A 219 -18.95 -4.05 -6.94
CA THR A 219 -19.82 -3.81 -8.10
C THR A 219 -19.88 -2.31 -8.41
N GLY A 220 -20.29 -1.97 -9.63
CA GLY A 220 -20.51 -0.60 -10.10
C GLY A 220 -19.71 -0.25 -11.34
N ASP A 221 -20.42 0.19 -12.37
CA ASP A 221 -19.85 0.70 -13.64
C ASP A 221 -19.55 2.20 -13.58
N GLU A 222 -20.25 2.93 -12.71
CA GLU A 222 -19.93 4.29 -12.28
C GLU A 222 -20.05 4.31 -10.76
N GLY A 223 -19.00 4.82 -10.09
CA GLY A 223 -18.88 4.67 -8.63
C GLY A 223 -18.97 3.21 -8.20
N GLY A 224 -19.81 2.92 -7.20
CA GLY A 224 -20.14 1.56 -6.80
C GLY A 224 -19.88 1.28 -5.33
N TRP A 225 -20.09 0.03 -4.93
CA TRP A 225 -19.80 -0.39 -3.56
C TRP A 225 -18.97 -1.67 -3.50
N MET A 226 -18.26 -1.82 -2.40
CA MET A 226 -17.41 -2.96 -2.10
C MET A 226 -17.62 -3.36 -0.64
N VAL A 227 -17.70 -4.66 -0.39
CA VAL A 227 -17.60 -5.24 0.94
C VAL A 227 -16.50 -6.28 0.92
N THR A 228 -15.58 -6.14 1.86
CA THR A 228 -14.51 -7.09 2.12
C THR A 228 -14.67 -7.62 3.54
N ALA A 229 -14.78 -8.94 3.69
CA ALA A 229 -14.87 -9.60 4.98
C ALA A 229 -13.84 -10.71 5.05
N GLY A 230 -13.15 -10.84 6.18
CA GLY A 230 -12.12 -11.86 6.30
C GLY A 230 -11.88 -12.31 7.72
N VAL A 231 -11.24 -13.46 7.82
CA VAL A 231 -10.92 -14.14 9.07
C VAL A 231 -9.48 -14.61 9.01
N ASN A 232 -8.74 -14.44 10.10
CA ASN A 232 -7.34 -14.84 10.19
C ASN A 232 -7.08 -15.61 11.47
N ASN A 233 -6.07 -16.48 11.43
CA ASN A 233 -5.56 -17.14 12.60
C ASN A 233 -4.92 -16.10 13.54
N GLY A 234 -5.13 -16.28 14.85
CA GLY A 234 -4.38 -15.53 15.86
C GLY A 234 -2.89 -15.85 15.74
N ALA A 235 -2.03 -14.86 15.99
CA ALA A 235 -0.59 -15.06 16.04
C ALA A 235 -0.16 -15.99 17.18
N THR A 236 -1.04 -16.21 18.18
CA THR A 236 -0.71 -16.89 19.43
C THR A 236 -1.62 -18.07 19.81
N THR A 237 -2.76 -18.26 19.15
CA THR A 237 -3.83 -19.15 19.65
C THR A 237 -4.14 -20.38 18.78
N ASP A 238 -3.55 -20.50 17.58
CA ASP A 238 -3.87 -21.54 16.57
C ASP A 238 -5.37 -21.68 16.23
N LYS A 239 -6.21 -20.72 16.65
CA LYS A 239 -7.66 -20.74 16.43
C LYS A 239 -8.01 -20.08 15.11
N LEU A 240 -8.71 -20.83 14.28
CA LEU A 240 -9.44 -20.29 13.14
C LEU A 240 -10.48 -19.28 13.68
N PHE A 241 -10.61 -18.11 13.05
CA PHE A 241 -11.51 -17.01 13.44
C PHE A 241 -11.09 -16.13 14.62
N ASP A 242 -9.86 -16.24 15.10
CA ASP A 242 -9.40 -15.42 16.23
C ASP A 242 -9.39 -13.94 15.89
N LYS A 243 -9.08 -13.64 14.62
CA LYS A 243 -9.18 -12.31 14.03
C LYS A 243 -10.26 -12.33 12.96
N ARG A 244 -11.09 -11.30 12.95
CA ARG A 244 -12.16 -11.12 11.96
C ARG A 244 -12.38 -9.66 11.66
N TYR A 245 -12.75 -9.35 10.43
CA TYR A 245 -13.04 -7.99 10.03
C TYR A 245 -14.07 -7.95 8.91
N ILE A 246 -14.75 -6.81 8.84
CA ILE A 246 -15.57 -6.43 7.70
C ILE A 246 -15.32 -4.95 7.42
N VAL A 247 -15.19 -4.63 6.14
CA VAL A 247 -15.06 -3.26 5.65
C VAL A 247 -16.01 -3.10 4.48
N ALA A 248 -16.81 -2.05 4.52
CA ALA A 248 -17.63 -1.61 3.43
C ALA A 248 -17.10 -0.28 2.88
N ARG A 249 -17.13 -0.12 1.57
CA ARG A 249 -16.86 1.15 0.89
C ARG A 249 -17.96 1.43 -0.11
N TYR A 250 -18.38 2.68 -0.16
CA TYR A 250 -19.26 3.21 -1.19
C TYR A 250 -18.60 4.39 -1.88
N LYS A 251 -18.43 4.29 -3.19
CA LYS A 251 -17.94 5.33 -4.09
C LYS A 251 -19.15 5.97 -4.75
N LEU A 252 -19.45 7.23 -4.40
CA LEU A 252 -20.68 7.91 -4.79
C LEU A 252 -20.72 8.23 -6.29
N PHE A 253 -19.57 8.63 -6.84
CA PHE A 253 -19.43 9.00 -8.25
C PHE A 253 -17.97 8.85 -8.69
N GLY A 254 -17.74 9.01 -9.98
CA GLY A 254 -16.46 8.75 -10.63
C GLY A 254 -16.44 7.40 -11.33
N ALA A 255 -15.24 6.96 -11.68
CA ALA A 255 -14.99 5.68 -12.32
C ALA A 255 -15.52 4.50 -11.49
N GLY A 256 -16.09 3.50 -12.18
CA GLY A 256 -16.67 2.32 -11.55
C GLY A 256 -15.65 1.48 -10.81
N LEU A 257 -16.05 0.89 -9.68
CA LEU A 257 -15.22 -0.04 -8.91
C LEU A 257 -14.90 -1.32 -9.68
N LEU A 258 -15.66 -1.68 -10.72
CA LEU A 258 -15.35 -2.80 -11.61
C LEU A 258 -15.04 -2.38 -13.04
N SER A 259 -15.64 -1.32 -13.56
CA SER A 259 -15.39 -0.87 -14.94
C SER A 259 -14.12 -0.01 -15.06
N GLY A 260 -13.64 0.55 -13.95
CA GLY A 260 -12.61 1.57 -13.95
C GLY A 260 -13.10 2.80 -14.71
N ALA A 261 -12.26 3.36 -15.57
CA ALA A 261 -12.64 4.45 -16.47
C ALA A 261 -13.43 3.94 -17.71
N GLY A 262 -14.39 3.04 -17.51
CA GLY A 262 -15.25 2.50 -18.57
C GLY A 262 -14.52 1.62 -19.59
N GLY A 263 -13.57 0.78 -19.16
CA GLY A 263 -12.81 -0.11 -20.05
C GLY A 263 -11.78 0.59 -20.95
N VAL A 264 -11.76 1.93 -20.99
CA VAL A 264 -10.68 2.70 -21.63
C VAL A 264 -9.44 2.59 -20.75
N LEU A 265 -8.29 2.30 -21.38
CA LEU A 265 -6.97 2.37 -20.74
C LEU A 265 -6.93 3.60 -19.84
N GLY A 266 -6.62 3.35 -18.56
CA GLY A 266 -6.95 4.24 -17.45
C GLY A 266 -6.76 5.71 -17.79
N ASN A 267 -7.73 6.55 -17.38
CA ASN A 267 -7.65 7.99 -17.51
C ASN A 267 -6.20 8.44 -17.25
N GLU A 268 -5.50 8.83 -18.32
CA GLU A 268 -4.04 8.83 -18.35
C GLU A 268 -3.44 9.82 -17.35
N TYR A 269 -4.28 10.71 -16.81
CA TYR A 269 -3.85 11.71 -15.88
C TYR A 269 -4.29 11.47 -14.44
N ILE A 270 -3.40 11.99 -13.63
CA ILE A 270 -3.23 11.68 -12.24
C ILE A 270 -4.19 12.56 -11.42
N GLY A 271 -5.06 11.94 -10.62
CA GLY A 271 -6.13 12.64 -9.89
C GLY A 271 -7.45 12.79 -10.63
N LEU A 272 -7.55 12.35 -11.89
CA LEU A 272 -8.70 12.64 -12.75
C LEU A 272 -9.97 11.84 -12.53
N ASP A 273 -9.96 10.87 -11.61
CA ASP A 273 -11.23 10.32 -11.18
C ASP A 273 -11.85 11.26 -10.14
N ASN A 274 -12.59 12.25 -10.63
CA ASN A 274 -13.43 13.10 -9.78
C ASN A 274 -14.39 12.19 -9.02
N SER A 275 -14.06 11.91 -7.77
CA SER A 275 -14.70 10.84 -7.00
C SER A 275 -14.77 11.22 -5.55
N VAL A 276 -15.80 10.71 -4.89
CA VAL A 276 -15.92 10.70 -3.44
C VAL A 276 -16.27 9.30 -3.02
N SER A 277 -15.59 8.80 -2.01
CA SER A 277 -15.80 7.49 -1.40
C SER A 277 -15.89 7.60 0.10
N ILE A 278 -16.83 6.86 0.68
CA ILE A 278 -17.01 6.70 2.11
C ILE A 278 -16.71 5.24 2.44
N GLY A 279 -15.91 5.01 3.47
CA GLY A 279 -15.63 3.69 3.99
C GLY A 279 -15.96 3.58 5.47
N ALA A 280 -16.33 2.38 5.89
CA ALA A 280 -16.52 2.03 7.28
C ALA A 280 -16.04 0.59 7.50
N GLY A 281 -15.41 0.34 8.64
CA GLY A 281 -14.86 -0.96 8.94
C GLY A 281 -14.81 -1.25 10.43
N ILE A 282 -14.90 -2.54 10.75
CA ILE A 282 -14.72 -3.05 12.09
C ILE A 282 -13.79 -4.27 12.03
N TYR A 283 -12.91 -4.34 13.01
CA TYR A 283 -11.97 -5.41 13.22
C TYR A 283 -12.11 -5.90 14.67
N ASN A 284 -12.06 -7.22 14.84
CA ASN A 284 -12.08 -7.85 16.13
C ASN A 284 -10.99 -8.93 16.21
N SER A 285 -10.28 -8.99 17.34
CA SER A 285 -9.25 -9.96 17.67
C SER A 285 -9.46 -10.46 19.09
N ASN A 286 -9.62 -11.77 19.32
CA ASN A 286 -9.75 -12.26 20.70
C ASN A 286 -8.42 -12.21 21.47
N GLU A 287 -7.28 -12.33 20.78
CA GLU A 287 -5.92 -12.18 21.33
C GLU A 287 -5.50 -10.71 21.53
N GLY A 288 -6.30 -9.78 21.01
CA GLY A 288 -6.04 -8.35 21.00
C GLY A 288 -5.15 -7.89 19.84
N PHE A 289 -5.00 -6.58 19.66
CA PHE A 289 -4.21 -5.98 18.58
C PHE A 289 -3.21 -4.90 19.03
N THR A 290 -3.32 -4.39 20.25
CA THR A 290 -2.33 -3.48 20.87
C THR A 290 -1.59 -4.17 22.00
N THR A 291 -0.44 -3.61 22.39
CA THR A 291 0.35 -4.05 23.56
C THR A 291 -0.45 -4.04 24.87
N ALA A 292 -1.61 -3.38 24.90
CA ALA A 292 -2.50 -3.28 26.05
C ALA A 292 -3.83 -4.06 25.87
N GLY A 293 -3.90 -4.96 24.87
CA GLY A 293 -4.93 -6.00 24.81
C GLY A 293 -6.28 -5.59 24.21
N ASP A 294 -6.37 -4.46 23.49
CA ASP A 294 -7.60 -4.08 22.79
C ASP A 294 -8.06 -5.18 21.84
N LYS A 295 -9.35 -5.52 21.87
CA LYS A 295 -9.93 -6.60 21.07
C LYS A 295 -10.79 -6.10 19.93
N THR A 296 -11.41 -4.92 20.05
CA THR A 296 -12.26 -4.38 18.98
C THR A 296 -11.78 -3.00 18.54
N GLN A 297 -11.73 -2.80 17.23
CA GLN A 297 -11.44 -1.52 16.61
C GLN A 297 -12.43 -1.26 15.49
N TRP A 298 -12.87 -0.02 15.36
CA TRP A 298 -13.66 0.40 14.19
C TRP A 298 -13.12 1.70 13.64
N GLY A 299 -13.46 1.98 12.39
CA GLY A 299 -13.10 3.23 11.74
C GLY A 299 -14.06 3.58 10.62
N VAL A 300 -14.02 4.85 10.23
CA VAL A 300 -14.70 5.42 9.08
C VAL A 300 -13.71 6.29 8.33
N ASP A 301 -13.85 6.34 7.01
CA ASP A 301 -13.06 7.23 6.17
C ASP A 301 -13.91 7.91 5.09
N LEU A 302 -13.48 9.10 4.71
CA LEU A 302 -13.98 9.84 3.56
C LEU A 302 -12.78 10.21 2.71
N THR A 303 -12.80 9.81 1.45
CA THR A 303 -11.74 10.12 0.48
C THR A 303 -12.34 10.72 -0.76
N GLY A 304 -11.67 11.67 -1.38
CA GLY A 304 -12.09 12.16 -2.67
C GLY A 304 -10.96 12.76 -3.48
N ASN A 305 -11.19 12.86 -4.78
CA ASN A 305 -10.31 13.53 -5.71
C ASN A 305 -11.14 14.49 -6.56
N TYR A 306 -10.55 15.63 -6.91
CA TYR A 306 -11.15 16.59 -7.82
C TYR A 306 -10.04 17.31 -8.60
N GLY A 307 -9.96 17.04 -9.90
CA GLY A 307 -8.86 17.51 -10.75
C GLY A 307 -7.51 17.08 -10.20
N ASN A 308 -6.65 18.05 -9.87
CA ASN A 308 -5.33 17.78 -9.31
C ASN A 308 -5.31 17.61 -7.79
N PHE A 309 -6.46 17.75 -7.12
CA PHE A 309 -6.56 17.65 -5.67
C PHE A 309 -6.96 16.24 -5.24
N THR A 310 -6.34 15.77 -4.17
CA THR A 310 -6.71 14.54 -3.47
C THR A 310 -6.83 14.84 -1.98
N ALA A 311 -7.84 14.29 -1.33
CA ALA A 311 -8.09 14.49 0.09
C ALA A 311 -8.62 13.21 0.71
N GLY A 312 -8.28 12.99 1.97
CA GLY A 312 -8.71 11.83 2.71
C GLY A 312 -8.68 12.09 4.19
N VAL A 313 -9.76 11.76 4.88
CA VAL A 313 -9.84 11.79 6.34
C VAL A 313 -10.31 10.43 6.83
N ALA A 314 -9.77 9.98 7.95
CA ALA A 314 -10.28 8.83 8.67
C ALA A 314 -10.28 9.10 10.16
N TYR A 315 -11.28 8.50 10.80
CA TYR A 315 -11.40 8.43 12.23
C TYR A 315 -11.58 6.97 12.61
N GLY A 316 -10.95 6.53 13.69
CA GLY A 316 -11.33 5.28 14.31
C GLY A 316 -11.04 5.25 15.79
N GLN A 317 -11.51 4.18 16.40
CA GLN A 317 -11.49 4.04 17.84
C GLN A 317 -11.23 2.59 18.21
N ASN A 318 -10.30 2.41 19.13
CA ASN A 318 -10.13 1.17 19.86
C ASN A 318 -11.14 1.16 21.01
N LYS A 319 -11.94 0.11 21.09
CA LYS A 319 -13.07 0.05 22.02
C LYS A 319 -12.64 -0.06 23.48
N ASP A 320 -11.62 -0.85 23.78
CA ASP A 320 -11.31 -1.23 25.16
C ASP A 320 -10.38 -0.22 25.85
N LEU A 321 -9.42 0.35 25.12
CA LEU A 321 -8.53 1.44 25.57
C LEU A 321 -9.08 2.84 25.30
N ASP A 322 -10.25 2.96 24.67
CA ASP A 322 -10.82 4.24 24.20
C ASP A 322 -9.82 5.08 23.38
N SER A 323 -8.92 4.42 22.64
CA SER A 323 -7.90 5.08 21.83
C SER A 323 -8.51 5.61 20.56
N LYS A 324 -8.53 6.93 20.40
CA LYS A 324 -9.05 7.64 19.23
C LYS A 324 -7.89 7.90 18.28
N ILE A 325 -8.04 7.43 17.06
CA ILE A 325 -7.07 7.56 15.98
C ILE A 325 -7.69 8.46 14.93
N PHE A 326 -6.97 9.53 14.57
CA PHE A 326 -7.37 10.41 13.49
C PHE A 326 -6.26 10.49 12.46
N TYR A 327 -6.64 10.47 11.20
CA TYR A 327 -5.74 10.63 10.07
C TYR A 327 -6.38 11.59 9.07
N ALA A 328 -5.58 12.51 8.54
CA ALA A 328 -5.95 13.35 7.41
C ALA A 328 -4.80 13.40 6.41
N ASN A 329 -5.12 13.47 5.12
CA ASN A 329 -4.19 13.80 4.07
C ASN A 329 -4.82 14.78 3.08
N LEU A 330 -3.99 15.67 2.56
CA LEU A 330 -4.29 16.57 1.47
C LEU A 330 -3.14 16.51 0.49
N GLY A 331 -3.44 16.34 -0.79
CA GLY A 331 -2.45 16.28 -1.85
C GLY A 331 -2.85 17.12 -3.04
N TYR A 332 -1.85 17.65 -3.73
CA TYR A 332 -2.01 18.41 -4.96
C TYR A 332 -0.93 18.00 -5.97
N TYR A 333 -1.39 17.55 -7.13
CA TYR A 333 -0.52 17.26 -8.26
C TYR A 333 -0.10 18.58 -8.92
N ILE A 334 1.13 19.02 -8.62
CA ILE A 334 1.75 20.19 -9.23
C ILE A 334 1.95 19.93 -10.73
N TYR A 335 2.42 18.72 -11.02
CA TYR A 335 2.48 18.13 -12.34
C TYR A 335 1.98 16.68 -12.24
N PRO A 336 1.63 16.02 -13.35
CA PRO A 336 1.26 14.61 -13.31
C PRO A 336 2.32 13.78 -12.57
N TRP A 337 3.59 14.01 -12.86
CA TRP A 337 4.70 13.30 -12.23
C TRP A 337 5.12 13.85 -10.84
N MET A 338 4.45 14.87 -10.28
CA MET A 338 4.87 15.51 -9.03
C MET A 338 3.71 15.81 -8.10
N LEU A 339 3.68 15.14 -6.94
CA LEU A 339 2.69 15.35 -5.90
C LEU A 339 3.31 16.04 -4.70
N ALA A 340 2.75 17.18 -4.32
CA ALA A 340 2.89 17.72 -2.99
C ALA A 340 1.78 17.14 -2.09
N ARG A 341 2.12 16.75 -0.87
CA ARG A 341 1.16 16.21 0.10
C ARG A 341 1.47 16.77 1.49
N VAL A 342 0.43 16.92 2.29
CA VAL A 342 0.54 17.08 3.74
C VAL A 342 -0.32 16.01 4.38
N GLN A 343 0.27 15.28 5.32
CA GLN A 343 -0.43 14.28 6.13
C GLN A 343 -0.42 14.71 7.58
N TYR A 344 -1.50 14.42 8.29
CA TYR A 344 -1.58 14.57 9.73
C TYR A 344 -2.14 13.29 10.31
N ASP A 345 -1.55 12.80 11.39
CA ASP A 345 -2.14 11.71 12.16
C ASP A 345 -1.85 11.84 13.64
N THR A 346 -2.80 11.39 14.43
CA THR A 346 -2.78 11.44 15.89
C THR A 346 -3.43 10.21 16.50
N GLU A 347 -3.00 9.88 17.70
CA GLU A 347 -3.63 8.87 18.54
C GLU A 347 -3.70 9.36 19.98
N SER A 348 -4.90 9.26 20.59
CA SER A 348 -5.16 9.83 21.91
C SER A 348 -4.40 9.13 23.05
N VAL A 349 -4.31 7.79 23.06
CA VAL A 349 -3.67 7.05 24.16
C VAL A 349 -2.15 7.20 24.13
N ARG A 350 -1.55 7.20 22.94
CA ARG A 350 -0.11 7.50 22.78
C ARG A 350 0.20 9.00 22.85
N ASP A 351 -0.84 9.84 22.87
CA ASP A 351 -0.81 11.31 22.80
C ASP A 351 0.27 11.84 21.86
N TYR A 352 0.27 11.33 20.64
CA TYR A 352 1.13 11.87 19.59
C TYR A 352 0.29 12.55 18.53
N GLY A 353 0.87 13.57 17.91
CA GLY A 353 0.40 14.10 16.65
C GLY A 353 1.61 14.41 15.79
N ARG A 354 1.53 14.07 14.50
CA ARG A 354 2.61 14.34 13.55
C ARG A 354 2.07 14.94 12.27
N ILE A 355 2.75 15.95 11.77
CA ILE A 355 2.48 16.59 10.48
C ILE A 355 3.63 16.21 9.55
N ARG A 356 3.28 15.73 8.36
CA ARG A 356 4.23 15.25 7.35
C ARG A 356 3.98 15.92 6.01
N PRO A 357 4.55 17.11 5.77
CA PRO A 357 4.63 17.63 4.42
C PRO A 357 5.65 16.81 3.61
N SER A 358 5.27 16.47 2.39
CA SER A 358 6.14 15.76 1.47
C SER A 358 5.94 16.22 0.03
N VAL A 359 7.00 16.06 -0.77
CA VAL A 359 6.95 16.22 -2.22
C VAL A 359 7.55 14.97 -2.83
N ARG A 360 6.79 14.33 -3.72
CA ARG A 360 7.22 13.14 -4.45
C ARG A 360 7.22 13.40 -5.95
N ALA A 361 8.37 13.15 -6.56
CA ALA A 361 8.57 13.20 -8.00
C ALA A 361 8.72 11.78 -8.57
N TYR A 362 7.91 11.46 -9.57
CA TYR A 362 7.95 10.22 -10.35
C TYR A 362 8.77 10.47 -11.60
N LEU A 363 10.09 10.26 -11.49
CA LEU A 363 11.02 10.52 -12.57
C LEU A 363 10.78 9.58 -13.76
N ARG A 364 10.24 8.38 -13.49
CA ARG A 364 9.74 7.39 -14.46
C ARG A 364 8.55 6.65 -13.82
N ALA A 365 7.85 5.83 -14.61
CA ALA A 365 6.73 5.01 -14.16
C ALA A 365 7.07 4.06 -12.98
N ASN A 366 8.35 3.67 -12.89
CA ASN A 366 8.90 2.76 -11.90
C ASN A 366 9.98 3.40 -11.01
N VAL A 367 10.27 4.71 -11.15
CA VAL A 367 11.31 5.42 -10.39
C VAL A 367 10.71 6.63 -9.71
N TYR A 368 10.91 6.74 -8.40
CA TYR A 368 10.51 7.93 -7.65
C TYR A 368 11.64 8.47 -6.76
N LEU A 369 11.54 9.77 -6.48
CA LEU A 369 12.26 10.49 -5.45
C LEU A 369 11.22 11.17 -4.55
N ASP A 370 11.38 11.07 -3.24
CA ASP A 370 10.46 11.61 -2.24
C ASP A 370 11.24 12.37 -1.19
N VAL A 371 10.80 13.58 -0.88
CA VAL A 371 11.29 14.37 0.23
C VAL A 371 10.16 14.52 1.22
N THR A 372 10.35 14.00 2.43
CA THR A 372 9.37 14.07 3.51
C THR A 372 10.01 14.70 4.74
N TYR A 373 9.33 15.68 5.33
CA TYR A 373 9.65 16.18 6.66
C TYR A 373 8.60 15.67 7.64
N THR A 374 8.98 15.33 8.86
CA THR A 374 8.05 14.99 9.95
C THR A 374 8.27 15.96 11.09
N ALA A 375 7.26 16.77 11.34
CA ALA A 375 7.14 17.59 12.54
C ALA A 375 6.19 16.93 13.52
N PHE A 376 6.43 17.11 14.81
CA PHE A 376 5.55 16.58 15.86
C PHE A 376 4.80 17.74 16.52
N THR A 377 3.51 17.55 16.79
CA THR A 377 2.68 18.57 17.46
C THR A 377 2.78 18.53 18.99
N LYS A 378 3.57 17.58 19.50
CA LYS A 378 3.78 17.32 20.93
C LYS A 378 5.28 17.14 21.14
N ASP A 379 5.81 17.70 22.23
CA ASP A 379 7.25 17.64 22.52
C ASP A 379 7.72 16.23 22.89
N ALA A 380 6.83 15.41 23.48
CA ALA A 380 7.11 14.04 23.87
C ALA A 380 5.88 13.17 23.71
N ASN A 381 6.11 11.86 23.53
CA ASN A 381 5.07 10.85 23.63
C ASN A 381 4.62 10.74 25.10
N ALA A 382 3.33 10.93 25.39
CA ALA A 382 2.87 10.95 26.78
C ALA A 382 2.91 9.58 27.48
N SER A 383 2.86 8.47 26.74
CA SER A 383 2.89 7.13 27.34
C SER A 383 4.29 6.66 27.67
N THR A 384 5.32 7.13 26.96
CA THR A 384 6.72 6.76 27.20
C THR A 384 7.55 7.88 27.82
N GLY A 385 7.07 9.12 27.75
CA GLY A 385 7.82 10.33 28.11
C GLY A 385 9.00 10.62 27.19
N VAL A 386 9.15 9.88 26.09
CA VAL A 386 10.26 10.05 25.14
C VAL A 386 10.00 11.26 24.26
N LYS A 387 10.94 12.21 24.24
CA LYS A 387 10.87 13.39 23.37
C LYS A 387 10.79 12.98 21.89
N ASN A 388 9.87 13.61 21.17
CA ASN A 388 9.75 13.43 19.74
C ASN A 388 10.92 14.11 19.03
N ARG A 389 11.29 13.58 17.87
CA ARG A 389 12.47 14.00 17.12
C ARG A 389 12.07 14.34 15.70
N GLU A 390 12.06 15.62 15.35
CA GLU A 390 11.85 16.04 13.98
C GLU A 390 12.87 15.41 13.03
N GLN A 391 12.41 15.08 11.83
CA GLN A 391 13.20 14.36 10.85
C GLN A 391 12.90 14.84 9.43
N ALA A 392 13.94 14.87 8.60
CA ALA A 392 13.82 15.07 7.16
C ALA A 392 14.42 13.87 6.44
N ILE A 393 13.69 13.30 5.48
CA ILE A 393 14.11 12.11 4.75
C ILE A 393 13.99 12.40 3.26
N VAL A 394 15.08 12.16 2.54
CA VAL A 394 15.07 11.99 1.09
C VAL A 394 15.12 10.51 0.81
N SER A 395 14.09 9.96 0.17
CA SER A 395 13.99 8.56 -0.18
C SER A 395 13.85 8.38 -1.68
N ALA A 396 14.32 7.25 -2.19
CA ALA A 396 14.13 6.87 -3.58
C ALA A 396 13.68 5.42 -3.67
N GLY A 397 13.04 5.10 -4.78
CA GLY A 397 12.68 3.73 -5.10
C GLY A 397 12.67 3.49 -6.60
N ILE A 398 13.05 2.27 -6.96
CA ILE A 398 13.10 1.76 -8.33
C ILE A 398 12.58 0.33 -8.38
N ALA A 399 11.61 0.08 -9.25
CA ALA A 399 11.10 -1.25 -9.55
C ALA A 399 11.63 -1.77 -10.90
N PHE A 400 12.06 -3.02 -10.92
CA PHE A 400 12.60 -3.82 -12.02
C PHE A 400 11.94 -5.20 -12.03
#